data_AF-A0A923CAG3-F1
#
_entry.id   AF-A0A923CAG3-F1
#
_cell.length_a   1.000
_cell.length_b   1.000
_cell.length_c   1.000
_cell.angle_alpha   90.00
_cell.angle_beta   90.00
_cell.angle_gamma   90.00
#
_symmetry.space_group_name_H-M   'P 1'
#
loop_
_entity.id
_entity.type
_entity.pdbx_description
1 polymer ?
#
loop_
_entity_poly.entity_id
_entity_poly.type
_entity_poly.pdbx_seq_one_letter_code
_entity_poly.pdbx_strand_id
1 'polypeptide(L)' 'MFHHDASATRAALPFDLLVPALRERFAGSCETPQRHVHTIATPGGSRMTSLIMPSWMPGRYYGVKVINIAPG' A
#
# COMPACT_ATOMS: atom_id res chain seq x y z
N MET A 1 -0.48 -16.87 9.78
CA MET A 1 -0.86 -15.57 9.17
C MET A 1 -1.04 -14.59 10.31
N PHE A 2 -0.30 -13.48 10.30
CA PHE A 2 -0.47 -12.41 11.28
C PHE A 2 -1.49 -11.41 10.75
N HIS A 3 -2.36 -10.91 11.61
CA HIS A 3 -3.32 -9.85 11.29
C HIS A 3 -3.02 -8.67 12.21
N HIS A 4 -2.77 -7.51 11.61
CA HIS A 4 -2.51 -6.27 12.33
C HIS A 4 -3.66 -5.30 12.06
N ASP A 5 -4.34 -4.87 13.12
CA ASP A 5 -5.26 -3.74 13.03
C ASP A 5 -4.48 -2.41 12.97
N ALA A 6 -5.22 -1.29 12.94
CA ALA A 6 -4.62 0.03 12.86
C ALA A 6 -3.74 0.39 14.07
N SER A 7 -4.12 -0.04 15.28
CA SER A 7 -3.37 0.25 16.51
C SER A 7 -2.08 -0.57 16.56
N ALA A 8 -2.17 -1.88 16.29
CA ALA A 8 -1.04 -2.78 16.21
C ALA A 8 -0.04 -2.35 15.12
N THR A 9 -0.53 -1.93 13.96
CA THR A 9 0.30 -1.41 12.86
C THR A 9 1.04 -0.15 13.29
N ARG A 10 0.36 0.79 13.95
CA ARG A 10 0.97 2.02 14.47
C ARG A 10 2.06 1.73 15.50
N ALA A 11 1.79 0.83 16.44
CA ALA A 11 2.75 0.45 17.47
C ALA A 11 4.01 -0.23 16.90
N ALA A 12 3.85 -1.01 15.84
CA ALA A 12 4.96 -1.69 15.17
C ALA A 12 5.80 -0.80 14.24
N LEU A 13 5.30 0.40 13.88
CA LEU A 13 5.93 1.31 12.92
C LEU A 13 6.15 2.72 13.50
N PRO A 14 6.90 2.86 14.60
CA PRO A 14 7.19 4.17 15.16
C PRO A 14 8.08 4.98 14.19
N PHE A 15 7.88 6.29 14.12
CA PHE A 15 8.43 7.13 13.05
C PHE A 15 9.94 7.29 13.08
N ASP A 16 10.55 7.27 14.27
CA ASP A 16 11.99 7.28 14.47
C ASP A 16 12.68 6.07 13.81
N LEU A 17 12.00 4.92 13.72
CA LEU A 17 12.48 3.74 13.01
C LEU A 17 12.00 3.70 11.54
N LEU A 18 10.74 4.05 11.29
CA LEU A 18 10.12 3.94 9.97
C LEU A 18 10.77 4.89 8.97
N VAL A 19 11.01 6.15 9.33
CA VAL A 19 11.51 7.17 8.39
C VAL A 19 12.91 6.81 7.85
N PRO A 20 13.91 6.45 8.68
CA PRO A 20 15.19 5.98 8.19
C PRO A 20 15.08 4.73 7.31
N ALA A 21 14.27 3.75 7.72
CA ALA A 21 14.07 2.51 6.95
C ALA A 21 13.47 2.78 5.57
N LEU A 22 12.48 3.70 5.47
CA LEU A 22 11.93 4.12 4.19
C LEU A 22 12.99 4.82 3.33
N ARG A 23 13.80 5.72 3.90
CA ARG A 23 14.86 6.41 3.16
C ARG A 23 15.85 5.43 2.52
N GLU A 24 16.34 4.47 3.30
CA GLU A 24 17.21 3.41 2.79
C GLU A 24 16.50 2.61 1.70
N ARG A 25 15.23 2.25 1.93
CA ARG A 25 14.46 1.43 1.00
C ARG A 25 14.18 2.11 -0.33
N PHE A 26 13.92 3.41 -0.33
CA PHE A 26 13.73 4.21 -1.55
C PHE A 26 15.04 4.41 -2.33
N ALA A 27 16.19 4.40 -1.66
CA ALA A 27 17.51 4.49 -2.32
C ALA A 27 17.98 3.14 -2.91
N GLY A 28 17.46 2.02 -2.40
CA GLY A 28 17.78 0.67 -2.88
C GLY A 28 16.90 0.18 -4.04
N SER A 29 17.14 -1.05 -4.49
CA SER A 29 16.35 -1.68 -5.55
C SER A 29 15.02 -2.23 -5.04
N CYS A 30 13.92 -1.83 -5.67
CA CYS A 30 12.56 -2.33 -5.47
C CYS A 30 11.86 -2.37 -6.82
N GLU A 31 11.28 -3.52 -7.18
CA GLU A 31 10.42 -3.59 -8.34
C GLU A 31 9.03 -3.09 -7.94
N THR A 32 8.60 -2.00 -8.56
CA THR A 32 7.30 -1.37 -8.29
C THR A 32 6.67 -1.01 -9.64
N PRO A 33 5.91 -1.93 -10.26
CA PRO A 33 5.22 -1.62 -11.51
C PRO A 33 4.19 -0.50 -11.32
N GLN A 34 3.70 0.05 -12.42
CA GLN A 34 2.60 1.00 -12.39
C GLN A 34 1.38 0.36 -11.68
N ARG A 35 0.74 1.15 -10.82
CA ARG A 35 -0.48 0.73 -10.13
C ARG A 35 -1.59 0.36 -11.11
N HIS A 36 -2.34 -0.69 -10.81
CA HIS A 36 -3.59 -0.99 -11.53
C HIS A 36 -4.68 -0.05 -11.03
N VAL A 37 -5.45 0.51 -11.97
CA VAL A 37 -6.52 1.47 -11.69
C VAL A 37 -7.83 0.88 -12.19
N HIS A 38 -8.78 0.66 -11.29
CA HIS A 38 -10.14 0.23 -11.62
C HIS A 38 -11.12 1.34 -11.27
N THR A 39 -11.87 1.81 -12.25
CA THR A 39 -13.01 2.70 -12.02
C THR A 39 -14.26 1.85 -11.87
N ILE A 40 -14.91 1.92 -10.72
CA ILE A 40 -16.06 1.09 -10.35
C ILE A 40 -17.28 2.01 -10.22
N ALA A 41 -18.34 1.71 -10.96
CA ALA A 41 -19.61 2.42 -10.84
C ALA A 41 -20.26 2.11 -9.49
N THR A 42 -20.78 3.14 -8.82
CA THR A 42 -21.52 3.01 -7.56
C THR A 42 -22.98 3.42 -7.75
N PRO A 43 -23.90 2.94 -6.88
CA PRO A 43 -25.29 3.42 -6.88
C PRO A 43 -25.34 4.94 -6.78
N GLY A 44 -26.30 5.57 -7.48
CA GLY A 44 -26.43 7.03 -7.52
C GLY A 44 -25.52 7.73 -8.55
N GLY A 45 -24.82 6.97 -9.40
CA GLY A 45 -24.08 7.53 -10.55
C GLY A 45 -22.68 8.05 -10.21
N SER A 46 -22.24 7.94 -8.97
CA SER A 46 -20.86 8.21 -8.56
C SER A 46 -19.90 7.10 -9.02
N ARG A 47 -18.59 7.32 -8.84
CA ARG A 47 -17.54 6.37 -9.21
C ARG A 47 -16.53 6.24 -8.09
N MET A 48 -16.18 5.01 -7.73
CA MET A 48 -15.09 4.68 -6.84
C MET A 48 -13.84 4.28 -7.64
N THR A 49 -12.65 4.67 -7.19
CA THR A 49 -11.40 4.21 -7.75
C THR A 49 -10.77 3.16 -6.84
N SER A 50 -10.61 1.93 -7.33
CA SER A 50 -9.82 0.90 -6.64
C SER A 50 -8.42 0.83 -7.24
N LEU A 51 -7.40 0.88 -6.39
CA LEU A 51 -6.00 0.79 -6.78
C LEU A 51 -5.37 -0.48 -6.21
N ILE A 52 -4.67 -1.23 -7.07
CA ILE A 52 -3.83 -2.35 -6.67
C ILE A 52 -2.38 -1.98 -6.94
N MET A 53 -1.57 -2.01 -5.90
CA MET A 53 -0.19 -1.53 -5.91
C MET A 53 0.76 -2.63 -5.43
N PRO A 54 1.17 -3.56 -6.30
CA PRO A 54 2.15 -4.58 -5.95
C PRO A 54 3.57 -4.00 -5.98
N SER A 55 4.45 -4.53 -5.13
CA SER A 55 5.89 -4.23 -5.15
C SER A 55 6.67 -5.40 -4.56
N TRP A 56 7.90 -5.64 -5.04
CA TRP A 56 8.71 -6.74 -4.53
C TRP A 56 10.22 -6.48 -4.54
N MET A 57 10.89 -7.28 -3.71
CA MET A 57 12.31 -7.59 -3.77
C MET A 57 12.48 -9.06 -4.15
N PRO A 58 13.19 -9.37 -5.26
CA PRO A 58 13.51 -10.74 -5.59
C PRO A 58 14.13 -11.50 -4.41
N GLY A 59 13.56 -12.67 -4.08
CA GLY A 59 14.04 -13.55 -3.01
C GLY A 59 13.84 -13.05 -1.57
N ARG A 60 13.12 -11.95 -1.35
CA ARG A 60 12.88 -11.39 -0.01
C ARG A 60 11.40 -11.15 0.27
N TYR A 61 10.90 -9.96 -0.05
CA TYR A 61 9.58 -9.51 0.36
C TYR A 61 8.72 -9.19 -0.85
N TYR A 62 7.44 -9.54 -0.76
CA TYR A 62 6.37 -9.15 -1.68
C TYR A 62 5.26 -8.48 -0.87
N GLY A 63 4.79 -7.33 -1.34
CA GLY A 63 3.71 -6.60 -0.72
C GLY A 63 2.72 -6.09 -1.76
N VAL A 64 1.43 -6.13 -1.41
CA VAL A 64 0.37 -5.50 -2.20
C VAL A 64 -0.41 -4.58 -1.30
N LYS A 65 -0.55 -3.33 -1.74
CA LYS A 65 -1.49 -2.39 -1.14
C LYS A 65 -2.73 -2.30 -2.02
N VAL A 66 -3.89 -2.57 -1.44
CA VAL A 66 -5.20 -2.36 -2.05
C VAL A 66 -5.85 -1.19 -1.35
N ILE A 67 -6.23 -0.16 -2.11
CA ILE A 67 -6.98 0.99 -1.57
C ILE A 67 -8.19 1.28 -2.44
N ASN A 68 -9.26 1.74 -1.80
CA ASN A 68 -10.48 2.17 -2.45
C ASN A 68 -10.71 3.63 -2.10
N ILE A 69 -10.88 4.46 -3.12
CA ILE A 69 -11.15 5.89 -3.00
C ILE A 69 -12.58 6.09 -3.49
N ALA A 70 -13.51 6.24 -2.54
CA ALA A 70 -14.90 6.56 -2.83
C ALA A 70 -15.12 8.07 -2.65
N PRO A 71 -15.95 8.70 -3.49
CA PRO A 71 -16.37 10.09 -3.29
C PRO A 71 -17.36 10.18 -2.13
N GLY A 72 -17.13 11.13 -1.22
CA GLY A 72 -17.89 11.30 0.03
C GLY A 72 -17.05 10.89 1.24
#